data_AF-A0A2E1A9W7-F1
#
_entry.id   AF-A0A2E1A9W7-F1
#
_cell.length_a   1.000
_cell.length_b   1.000
_cell.length_c   1.000
_cell.angle_alpha   90.00
_cell.angle_beta   90.00
_cell.angle_gamma   90.00
#
_symmetry.space_group_name_H-M   'P 1'
#
loop_
_entity.id
_entity.type
_entity.pdbx_description
1 polymer ?
#
loop_
_entity_poly.entity_id
_entity_poly.type
_entity_poly.pdbx_seq_one_letter_code
_entity_poly.pdbx_strand_id
1 'polypeptide(L)'
;MVLNVQKSIFAELADFMVAQPTLEEIAAYKVSSGVQQYIDDLLERNREEGLSAQERLELEKILAVIQIIDVAKAKAQLKLADKA
;
A
#
# COMPACT_ATOMS: atom_id res chain seq x y z
N MET A 1 17.51 -10.58 1.08
CA MET A 1 16.24 -10.00 0.61
C MET A 1 16.51 -8.52 0.42
N VAL A 2 16.72 -8.05 -0.82
CA VAL A 2 17.01 -6.63 -1.05
C VAL A 2 15.67 -5.92 -1.13
N LEU A 3 15.18 -5.43 0.01
CA LEU A 3 14.11 -4.45 0.02
C LEU A 3 14.70 -3.19 -0.62
N ASN A 4 14.28 -2.86 -1.83
CA ASN A 4 14.66 -1.59 -2.45
C ASN A 4 13.84 -0.50 -1.75
N VAL A 5 14.34 -0.03 -0.61
CA VAL A 5 13.63 0.82 0.37
C VAL A 5 13.06 2.09 -0.28
N GLN A 6 13.69 2.55 -1.36
CA GLN A 6 13.35 3.80 -2.04
C GLN A 6 12.02 3.77 -2.82
N LYS A 7 11.44 2.60 -3.09
CA LYS A 7 10.13 2.43 -3.78
C LYS A 7 9.21 1.43 -3.08
N SER A 8 9.43 1.18 -1.79
CA SER A 8 8.72 0.13 -1.07
C SER A 8 7.47 0.66 -0.38
N ILE A 9 6.30 0.13 -0.76
CA ILE A 9 5.03 0.38 -0.02
C ILE A 9 5.17 0.03 1.47
N PHE A 10 6.02 -0.94 1.82
CA PHE A 10 6.28 -1.33 3.21
C PHE A 10 6.98 -0.23 3.99
N ALA A 11 7.96 0.44 3.37
CA ALA A 11 8.68 1.53 4.01
C ALA A 11 7.76 2.74 4.19
N GLU A 12 7.01 3.10 3.15
CA GLU A 12 6.07 4.21 3.21
C GLU A 12 4.97 4.00 4.26
N LEU A 13 4.41 2.79 4.33
CA LEU A 13 3.42 2.46 5.36
C LEU A 13 4.04 2.46 6.77
N ALA A 14 5.28 1.97 6.93
CA ALA A 14 5.96 2.02 8.21
C ALA A 14 6.19 3.46 8.68
N ASP A 15 6.66 4.34 7.79
CA ASP A 15 6.84 5.76 8.08
C ASP A 15 5.51 6.42 8.44
N PHE A 16 4.43 6.09 7.70
CA PHE A 16 3.08 6.56 8.00
C PHE A 16 2.62 6.12 9.39
N MET A 17 2.87 4.86 9.80
CA MET A 17 2.50 4.38 11.13
C MET A 17 3.31 5.04 12.26
N VAL A 18 4.62 5.23 12.07
CA VAL A 18 5.51 5.86 13.06
C VAL A 18 5.14 7.33 13.28
N ALA A 19 4.57 8.00 12.28
CA ALA A 19 4.04 9.35 12.40
C ALA A 19 2.79 9.46 13.30
N GLN A 20 2.22 8.34 13.76
CA GLN A 20 1.00 8.28 14.58
C GLN A 20 -0.17 9.07 13.94
N PRO A 21 -0.64 8.62 12.77
CA PRO A 21 -1.59 9.38 11.98
C PRO A 21 -2.96 9.41 12.66
N THR A 22 -3.67 10.51 12.45
CA THR A 22 -5.05 10.70 12.89
C THR A 22 -6.03 9.79 12.13
N LEU A 23 -7.25 9.65 12.62
CA LEU A 23 -8.25 8.83 11.93
C LEU A 23 -8.61 9.41 10.55
N GLU A 24 -8.60 10.74 10.45
CA GLU A 24 -8.81 11.50 9.22
C GLU A 24 -7.69 11.23 8.21
N GLU A 25 -6.44 11.27 8.65
CA GLU A 25 -5.27 10.95 7.82
C GLU A 25 -5.27 9.48 7.38
N ILE A 26 -5.61 8.55 8.27
CA ILE A 26 -5.76 7.13 7.93
C ILE A 26 -6.85 6.97 6.88
N ALA A 27 -8.03 7.56 7.07
CA ALA A 27 -9.15 7.44 6.13
C ALA A 27 -8.85 8.06 4.75
N ALA A 28 -8.04 9.12 4.71
CA ALA A 28 -7.63 9.80 3.50
C ALA A 28 -6.35 9.25 2.87
N TYR A 29 -5.70 8.27 3.50
CA TYR A 29 -4.39 7.76 3.06
C TYR A 29 -4.43 7.29 1.60
N LYS A 30 -3.38 7.70 0.89
CA LYS A 30 -3.06 7.32 -0.49
C LYS A 30 -1.57 7.06 -0.55
N VAL A 31 -1.20 5.98 -1.24
CA VAL A 31 0.20 5.69 -1.54
C VAL A 31 0.81 6.82 -2.38
N SER A 32 2.11 7.06 -2.24
CA SER A 32 2.82 8.03 -3.06
C SER A 32 2.72 7.68 -4.54
N SER A 33 2.81 8.70 -5.41
CA SER A 33 2.75 8.51 -6.86
C SER A 33 3.84 7.57 -7.39
N GLY A 34 5.03 7.57 -6.78
CA GLY A 34 6.12 6.68 -7.16
C GLY A 34 5.83 5.21 -6.82
N VAL A 35 5.19 4.93 -5.69
CA VAL A 35 4.76 3.58 -5.31
C VAL A 35 3.56 3.14 -6.16
N GLN A 36 2.59 4.03 -6.41
CA GLN A 36 1.45 3.74 -7.27
C GLN A 36 1.91 3.36 -8.69
N GLN A 37 2.80 4.16 -9.28
CA GLN A 37 3.34 3.88 -10.61
C GLN A 37 4.07 2.53 -10.66
N TYR A 38 4.85 2.20 -9.62
CA TYR A 38 5.53 0.92 -9.55
C TYR A 38 4.55 -0.28 -9.48
N ILE A 39 3.44 -0.12 -8.75
CA ILE A 39 2.37 -1.12 -8.70
C ILE A 39 1.71 -1.28 -10.07
N ASP A 40 1.42 -0.16 -10.74
CA ASP A 40 0.82 -0.15 -12.07
C ASP A 40 1.72 -0.85 -13.09
N ASP A 41 3.03 -0.56 -13.08
CA ASP A 41 4.04 -1.22 -13.93
C ASP A 41 4.08 -2.75 -13.68
N LEU A 42 4.03 -3.20 -12.41
CA LEU A 42 4.00 -4.62 -12.08
C LEU A 42 2.70 -5.30 -12.54
N LEU A 43 1.57 -4.60 -12.44
CA LEU A 43 0.28 -5.11 -12.90
C LEU A 43 0.19 -5.19 -14.43
N GLU A 44 0.75 -4.21 -15.13
CA GLU A 44 0.84 -4.19 -16.60
C GLU A 44 1.71 -5.34 -17.09
N ARG A 45 2.91 -5.50 -16.53
CA ARG A 45 3.81 -6.61 -16.88
C ARG A 45 3.22 -7.98 -16.58
N ASN A 46 2.43 -8.11 -15.51
CA ASN A 46 1.69 -9.33 -15.21
C ASN A 46 0.62 -9.68 -16.26
N ARG A 47 0.07 -8.69 -16.98
CA ARG A 47 -0.93 -8.88 -18.03
C ARG A 47 -0.31 -9.21 -19.38
N GLU A 48 0.86 -8.66 -19.70
CA GLU A 48 1.47 -8.75 -21.04
C GLU A 48 2.46 -9.91 -21.19
N GLU A 49 3.55 -9.88 -20.43
CA GLU A 49 4.70 -10.79 -20.62
C GLU A 49 4.77 -11.90 -19.56
N GLY A 50 4.01 -11.74 -18.46
CA GLY A 50 4.07 -12.60 -17.29
C GLY A 50 5.21 -12.20 -16.35
N LEU A 51 4.94 -12.23 -15.05
CA LEU A 51 5.94 -11.90 -14.04
C LEU A 51 6.92 -13.05 -13.81
N SER A 52 8.19 -12.71 -13.54
CA SER A 52 9.10 -13.68 -12.93
C SER A 52 8.57 -14.12 -11.56
N ALA A 53 9.03 -15.27 -11.06
CA ALA A 53 8.63 -15.76 -9.73
C ALA A 53 8.90 -14.75 -8.61
N GLN A 54 9.96 -13.94 -8.74
CA GLN A 54 10.30 -12.91 -7.76
C GLN A 54 9.34 -11.73 -7.82
N GLU A 55 9.01 -11.25 -9.01
CA GLU A 55 8.09 -10.13 -9.20
C GLU A 55 6.67 -10.50 -8.83
N ARG A 56 6.25 -11.75 -9.11
CA ARG A 56 4.95 -12.25 -8.67
C ARG A 56 4.86 -12.28 -7.15
N LEU A 57 5.90 -12.79 -6.47
CA LEU A 57 5.95 -12.79 -5.02
C LEU A 57 5.95 -11.37 -4.44
N GLU A 58 6.56 -10.42 -5.13
CA GLU A 58 6.53 -9.00 -4.76
C GLU A 58 5.14 -8.39 -4.93
N LEU A 59 4.48 -8.64 -6.07
CA LEU A 59 3.12 -8.20 -6.32
C LEU A 59 2.14 -8.76 -5.28
N GLU A 60 2.23 -10.05 -4.96
CA GLU A 60 1.40 -10.70 -3.92
C GLU A 60 1.55 -10.00 -2.56
N LYS A 61 2.79 -9.65 -2.18
CA LYS A 61 3.06 -8.92 -0.94
C LYS A 61 2.49 -7.50 -0.96
N ILE A 62 2.64 -6.79 -2.08
CA ILE A 62 2.10 -5.43 -2.22
C ILE A 62 0.57 -5.46 -2.13
N LEU A 63 -0.09 -6.41 -2.80
CA LEU A 63 -1.53 -6.57 -2.75
C LEU A 63 -2.04 -6.85 -1.33
N ALA A 64 -1.33 -7.69 -0.57
CA ALA A 64 -1.67 -7.94 0.83
C ALA A 64 -1.60 -6.66 1.69
N VAL A 65 -0.62 -5.79 1.45
CA VAL A 65 -0.51 -4.49 2.15
C VAL A 65 -1.65 -3.55 1.78
N ILE A 66 -1.98 -3.46 0.48
CA ILE A 66 -3.11 -2.63 0.02
C ILE A 66 -4.41 -3.06 0.70
N GLN A 67 -4.67 -4.37 0.79
CA GLN A 67 -5.85 -4.88 1.49
C GLN A 67 -5.90 -4.46 2.96
N ILE A 68 -4.76 -4.48 3.65
CA ILE A 68 -4.67 -4.01 5.05
C ILE A 68 -4.98 -2.52 5.14
N ILE A 69 -4.46 -1.71 4.21
CA ILE A 69 -4.72 -0.27 4.13
C ILE A 69 -6.22 0.00 3.91
N ASP A 70 -6.86 -0.71 2.99
CA ASP A 70 -8.29 -0.56 2.69
C ASP A 70 -9.16 -0.88 3.92
N VAL A 71 -8.82 -1.94 4.64
CA VAL A 71 -9.49 -2.29 5.90
C VAL A 71 -9.25 -1.22 6.97
N ALA A 72 -8.04 -0.69 7.09
CA ALA A 72 -7.72 0.38 8.03
C ALA A 72 -8.52 1.65 7.74
N LYS A 73 -8.63 2.05 6.46
CA LYS A 73 -9.43 3.18 5.99
C LYS A 73 -10.89 3.02 6.35
N ALA A 74 -11.48 1.86 6.04
CA ALA A 74 -12.87 1.57 6.38
C ALA A 74 -13.12 1.65 7.91
N LYS A 75 -12.22 1.06 8.72
CA LYS A 75 -12.32 1.13 10.19
C LYS A 75 -12.18 2.57 10.71
N ALA A 76 -11.31 3.37 10.12
CA ALA A 76 -11.13 4.76 10.50
C ALA A 76 -12.39 5.59 10.19
N GLN A 77 -12.98 5.40 9.02
CA GLN A 77 -14.25 6.04 8.65
C GLN A 77 -15.39 5.66 9.59
N LEU A 78 -15.51 4.38 9.95
CA LEU A 78 -16.50 3.93 10.93
C LEU A 78 -16.31 4.61 12.29
N LYS A 79 -15.06 4.67 12.79
CA LYS A 79 -14.77 5.36 14.06
C LYS A 79 -15.03 6.87 14.01
N LEU A 80 -14.86 7.51 12.86
CA LEU A 80 -15.19 8.92 12.66
C LEU A 80 -16.71 9.14 12.67
N ALA A 81 -17.46 8.24 12.02
CA ALA A 81 -18.92 8.28 12.01
C ALA A 81 -19.51 8.01 13.40
N ASP A 82 -18.94 7.11 14.18
CA ASP A 82 -19.37 6.83 15.57
C ASP A 82 -19.11 8.00 16.54
N LYS A 83 -18.24 8.94 16.17
CA LYS A 83 -17.91 10.14 16.95
C LYS A 83 -18.73 11.38 16.56
N ALA A 84 -19.48 11.33 15.45
CA ALA A 84 -20.34 12.39 14.95
C ALA A 84 -21.71 12.36 15.62
#